data_AF-A0A351EKB9-F1
#
_entry.id   AF-A0A351EKB9-F1
#
_cell.length_a   1.000
_cell.length_b   1.000
_cell.length_c   1.000
_cell.angle_alpha   90.00
_cell.angle_beta   90.00
_cell.angle_gamma   90.00
#
_symmetry.space_group_name_H-M   'P 1'
#
loop_
_entity.id
_entity.type
_entity.pdbx_description
1 polymer ?
#
loop_
_entity_poly.entity_id
_entity_poly.type
_entity_poly.pdbx_seq_one_letter_code
_entity_poly.pdbx_strand_id
1 'polypeptide(L)'
;ASLTILASPDYGLPATSVVAAGQSQSAGYLTSYVNAVHPLVDIFDGFLIHGRGDGAPNPSVDDSLENVLIRSDVDVPVFIYETETDLTVLQYANARQEDAGNIRTWEVAGAAHADTYSITYPRGFPRQAAIGAALGCDGLINDGPQHETLQAALHHFVNWVQEGVVPPAAPRIETTMEGEPVIVRDEMGIAIGGVRTPPVDAPLRILIGDPGSSEGFCFLFGQTFDIDLETLQGMYPSLNAYVEALETAAGESVANGWLLPEDAEIMIEEETRRAERAGLE
;
A
#
# COMPACT_ATOMS: atom_id res chain seq x y z
N ALA A 1 -34.10 -1.86 2.39
CA ALA A 1 -34.33 -3.14 3.10
C ALA A 1 -32.98 -3.55 3.67
N SER A 2 -32.88 -3.81 4.97
CA SER A 2 -31.59 -4.18 5.58
C SER A 2 -31.03 -5.39 4.86
N LEU A 3 -29.82 -5.26 4.31
CA LEU A 3 -29.05 -6.37 3.81
C LEU A 3 -28.76 -7.29 5.00
N THR A 4 -29.62 -8.27 5.21
CA THR A 4 -29.25 -9.44 6.00
C THR A 4 -28.28 -10.22 5.10
N ILE A 5 -27.00 -9.85 5.16
CA ILE A 5 -25.92 -10.69 4.64
C ILE A 5 -26.19 -12.09 5.16
N LEU A 6 -26.05 -13.11 4.30
CA LEU A 6 -26.26 -14.54 4.58
C LEU A 6 -25.49 -15.03 5.82
N ALA A 7 -25.94 -14.63 6.98
CA ALA A 7 -25.66 -15.17 8.29
C ALA A 7 -27.00 -15.73 8.75
N SER A 8 -26.96 -16.93 9.33
CA SER A 8 -28.11 -17.59 9.92
C SER A 8 -29.05 -16.59 10.62
N PRO A 9 -30.38 -16.81 10.61
CA PRO A 9 -31.34 -15.95 11.30
C PRO A 9 -31.04 -15.73 12.80
N ASP A 10 -30.14 -16.54 13.38
CA ASP A 10 -29.67 -16.44 14.77
C ASP A 10 -28.37 -15.61 14.95
N TYR A 11 -27.67 -15.24 13.87
CA TYR A 11 -26.34 -14.59 13.90
C TYR A 11 -26.20 -13.37 12.96
N GLY A 12 -27.28 -12.93 12.32
CA GLY A 12 -27.26 -11.71 11.50
C GLY A 12 -26.93 -10.48 12.34
N LEU A 13 -25.76 -9.87 12.09
CA LEU A 13 -25.46 -8.55 12.61
C LEU A 13 -26.15 -7.49 11.75
N PRO A 14 -26.94 -6.57 12.32
CA PRO A 14 -27.45 -5.44 11.56
C PRO A 14 -26.27 -4.55 11.13
N ALA A 15 -25.98 -4.54 9.84
CA ALA A 15 -24.96 -3.66 9.25
C ALA A 15 -25.65 -2.45 8.58
N THR A 16 -25.06 -1.27 8.77
CA THR A 16 -25.48 -0.05 8.05
C THR A 16 -24.82 0.02 6.67
N SER A 17 -23.63 -0.56 6.54
CA SER A 17 -22.90 -0.70 5.28
C SER A 17 -22.16 -2.03 5.25
N VAL A 18 -22.01 -2.61 4.07
CA VAL A 18 -21.29 -3.85 3.79
C VAL A 18 -20.23 -3.57 2.75
N VAL A 19 -18.97 -3.73 3.09
CA VAL A 19 -17.85 -3.49 2.15
C VAL A 19 -17.16 -4.80 1.80
N ALA A 20 -16.56 -4.86 0.62
CA ALA A 20 -15.67 -5.94 0.24
C ALA A 20 -14.23 -5.43 0.18
N ALA A 21 -13.30 -6.19 0.75
CA ALA A 21 -11.88 -5.92 0.67
C ALA A 21 -11.15 -7.19 0.22
N GLY A 22 -10.16 -7.03 -0.65
CA GLY A 22 -9.35 -8.14 -1.12
C GLY A 22 -7.94 -7.69 -1.48
N GLN A 23 -6.94 -8.51 -1.10
CA GLN A 23 -5.55 -8.33 -1.47
C GLN A 23 -5.14 -9.30 -2.59
N SER A 24 -4.25 -8.89 -3.50
CA SER A 24 -3.53 -9.77 -4.41
C SER A 24 -4.49 -10.49 -5.35
N GLN A 25 -4.43 -11.83 -5.39
CA GLN A 25 -5.37 -12.64 -6.18
C GLN A 25 -6.84 -12.30 -5.89
N SER A 26 -7.21 -12.08 -4.61
CA SER A 26 -8.59 -11.73 -4.26
C SER A 26 -8.99 -10.33 -4.76
N ALA A 27 -8.02 -9.41 -4.91
CA ALA A 27 -8.24 -8.10 -5.52
C ALA A 27 -8.50 -8.21 -7.04
N GLY A 28 -7.84 -9.16 -7.72
CA GLY A 28 -8.14 -9.51 -9.12
C GLY A 28 -9.56 -10.05 -9.29
N TYR A 29 -10.01 -10.98 -8.44
CA TYR A 29 -11.40 -11.44 -8.44
C TYR A 29 -12.39 -10.31 -8.11
N LEU A 30 -12.03 -9.43 -7.17
CA LEU A 30 -12.88 -8.30 -6.79
C LEU A 30 -13.03 -7.31 -7.93
N THR A 31 -11.99 -7.10 -8.75
CA THR A 31 -12.07 -6.32 -9.99
C THR A 31 -13.14 -6.88 -10.94
N SER A 32 -13.15 -8.19 -11.18
CA SER A 32 -14.18 -8.84 -11.99
C SER A 32 -15.57 -8.72 -11.37
N TYR A 33 -15.66 -8.85 -10.05
CA TYR A 33 -16.91 -8.68 -9.32
C TYR A 33 -17.47 -7.27 -9.52
N VAL A 34 -16.67 -6.23 -9.27
CA VAL A 34 -17.07 -4.82 -9.45
C VAL A 34 -17.58 -4.57 -10.87
N ASN A 35 -16.88 -5.10 -11.87
CA ASN A 35 -17.22 -4.84 -13.27
C ASN A 35 -18.45 -5.61 -13.77
N ALA A 36 -18.56 -6.89 -13.43
CA ALA A 36 -19.52 -7.81 -14.05
C ALA A 36 -20.64 -8.28 -13.13
N VAL A 37 -20.42 -8.31 -11.81
CA VAL A 37 -21.36 -8.91 -10.85
C VAL A 37 -22.09 -7.84 -10.04
N HIS A 38 -21.39 -6.85 -9.48
CA HIS A 38 -21.97 -5.75 -8.71
C HIS A 38 -23.20 -5.09 -9.40
N PRO A 39 -23.16 -4.76 -10.70
CA PRO A 39 -24.30 -4.14 -11.39
C PRO A 39 -25.57 -5.02 -11.47
N LEU A 40 -25.45 -6.32 -11.16
CA LEU A 40 -26.55 -7.29 -11.21
C LEU A 40 -27.17 -7.57 -9.85
N VAL A 41 -26.39 -7.46 -8.76
CA VAL A 41 -26.80 -7.92 -7.43
C VAL A 41 -26.71 -6.87 -6.34
N ASP A 42 -25.89 -5.82 -6.51
CA ASP A 42 -25.79 -4.66 -5.62
C ASP A 42 -25.73 -5.03 -4.12
N ILE A 43 -24.67 -5.77 -3.74
CA ILE A 43 -24.50 -6.33 -2.38
C ILE A 43 -23.60 -5.45 -1.50
N PHE A 44 -22.57 -4.86 -2.09
CA PHE A 44 -21.55 -4.14 -1.34
C PHE A 44 -21.66 -2.63 -1.60
N ASP A 45 -21.61 -1.85 -0.52
CA ASP A 45 -21.64 -0.39 -0.54
C ASP A 45 -20.28 0.22 -0.88
N GLY A 46 -19.25 -0.60 -1.11
CA GLY A 46 -17.94 -0.17 -1.57
C GLY A 46 -16.90 -1.29 -1.62
N PHE A 47 -15.79 -1.01 -2.31
CA PHE A 47 -14.71 -1.96 -2.56
C PHE A 47 -13.33 -1.38 -2.24
N LEU A 48 -12.57 -2.06 -1.39
CA LEU A 48 -11.14 -1.83 -1.19
C LEU A 48 -10.35 -2.91 -1.95
N ILE A 49 -9.72 -2.52 -3.04
CA ILE A 49 -8.93 -3.38 -3.91
C ILE A 49 -7.46 -3.13 -3.60
N HIS A 50 -6.77 -4.09 -3.00
CA HIS A 50 -5.41 -3.94 -2.51
C HIS A 50 -4.43 -4.81 -3.31
N GLY A 51 -3.46 -4.19 -3.99
CA GLY A 51 -2.37 -4.87 -4.67
C GLY A 51 -2.86 -5.77 -5.80
N ARG A 52 -3.69 -5.25 -6.70
CA ARG A 52 -4.17 -6.02 -7.86
C ARG A 52 -3.18 -5.93 -9.01
N GLY A 53 -3.13 -6.96 -9.84
CA GLY A 53 -2.40 -6.87 -11.11
C GLY A 53 -3.19 -6.13 -12.21
N ASP A 54 -2.60 -6.09 -13.41
CA ASP A 54 -3.28 -5.57 -14.60
C ASP A 54 -4.51 -6.38 -14.99
N GLY A 55 -4.47 -7.69 -14.78
CA GLY A 55 -5.53 -8.60 -15.18
C GLY A 55 -6.65 -8.78 -14.17
N ALA A 56 -7.72 -9.43 -14.64
CA ALA A 56 -8.82 -9.90 -13.80
C ALA A 56 -9.39 -11.21 -14.37
N PRO A 57 -9.66 -12.24 -13.54
CA PRO A 57 -10.26 -13.49 -14.01
C PRO A 57 -11.61 -13.25 -14.66
N ASN A 58 -11.91 -13.91 -15.78
CA ASN A 58 -13.28 -13.93 -16.32
C ASN A 58 -14.23 -14.48 -15.23
N PRO A 59 -15.49 -14.02 -15.13
CA PRO A 59 -16.49 -14.67 -14.28
C PRO A 59 -16.63 -16.19 -14.47
N SER A 60 -16.31 -16.74 -15.66
CA SER A 60 -16.24 -18.19 -15.87
C SER A 60 -14.97 -18.85 -15.31
N VAL A 61 -13.97 -18.04 -14.96
CA VAL A 61 -12.64 -18.40 -14.43
C VAL A 61 -11.78 -19.20 -15.41
N ASP A 62 -12.26 -19.40 -16.65
CA ASP A 62 -11.55 -20.18 -17.66
C ASP A 62 -10.41 -19.38 -18.32
N ASP A 63 -10.57 -18.06 -18.42
CA ASP A 63 -9.63 -17.12 -19.03
C ASP A 63 -9.40 -15.92 -18.11
N SER A 64 -8.25 -15.24 -18.24
CA SER A 64 -8.00 -13.94 -17.61
C SER A 64 -7.93 -12.85 -18.67
N LEU A 65 -8.56 -11.71 -18.38
CA LEU A 65 -8.38 -10.50 -19.16
C LEU A 65 -7.15 -9.75 -18.65
N GLU A 66 -6.44 -9.06 -19.54
CA GLU A 66 -5.31 -8.18 -19.22
C GLU A 66 -5.75 -6.71 -19.28
N ASN A 67 -5.03 -5.82 -18.59
CA ASN A 67 -5.25 -4.37 -18.59
C ASN A 67 -6.69 -3.95 -18.25
N VAL A 68 -7.28 -4.62 -17.26
CA VAL A 68 -8.69 -4.46 -16.89
C VAL A 68 -8.87 -3.24 -16.01
N LEU A 69 -9.56 -2.23 -16.54
CA LEU A 69 -9.98 -1.06 -15.78
C LEU A 69 -11.25 -1.33 -14.97
N ILE A 70 -11.44 -0.58 -13.88
CA ILE A 70 -12.74 -0.46 -13.20
C ILE A 70 -13.66 0.40 -14.07
N ARG A 71 -14.90 -0.07 -14.27
CA ARG A 71 -15.93 0.65 -15.02
C ARG A 71 -16.16 2.05 -14.44
N SER A 72 -16.17 3.06 -15.32
CA SER A 72 -16.28 4.47 -14.90
C SER A 72 -17.67 4.88 -14.41
N ASP A 73 -18.68 4.06 -14.65
CA ASP A 73 -20.05 4.23 -14.17
C ASP A 73 -20.36 3.43 -12.89
N VAL A 74 -19.32 2.96 -12.17
CA VAL A 74 -19.51 2.34 -10.84
C VAL A 74 -20.19 3.32 -9.88
N ASP A 75 -21.26 2.87 -9.23
CA ASP A 75 -22.15 3.70 -8.41
C ASP A 75 -21.81 3.71 -6.91
N VAL A 76 -20.84 2.91 -6.50
CA VAL A 76 -20.31 2.83 -5.14
C VAL A 76 -18.80 3.12 -5.09
N PRO A 77 -18.27 3.62 -3.96
CA PRO A 77 -16.84 3.81 -3.74
C PRO A 77 -15.96 2.61 -4.09
N VAL A 78 -14.91 2.85 -4.87
CA VAL A 78 -13.83 1.90 -5.17
C VAL A 78 -12.51 2.57 -4.83
N PHE A 79 -11.86 2.09 -3.77
CA PHE A 79 -10.51 2.50 -3.40
C PHE A 79 -9.54 1.43 -3.86
N ILE A 80 -8.64 1.80 -4.76
CA ILE A 80 -7.53 0.95 -5.22
C ILE A 80 -6.27 1.35 -4.46
N TYR A 81 -5.62 0.41 -3.82
CA TYR A 81 -4.41 0.64 -3.05
C TYR A 81 -3.30 -0.23 -3.61
N GLU A 82 -2.27 0.40 -4.15
CA GLU A 82 -1.15 -0.28 -4.81
C GLU A 82 0.17 0.09 -4.13
N THR A 83 1.08 -0.86 -4.12
CA THR A 83 2.46 -0.69 -3.66
C THR A 83 3.40 -0.56 -4.85
N GLU A 84 4.63 -0.14 -4.59
CA GLU A 84 5.67 -0.03 -5.62
C GLU A 84 5.91 -1.37 -6.34
N THR A 85 5.86 -2.50 -5.61
CA THR A 85 5.95 -3.85 -6.19
C THR A 85 4.83 -4.12 -7.20
N ASP A 86 3.60 -3.71 -6.90
CA ASP A 86 2.43 -4.07 -7.72
C ASP A 86 2.49 -3.47 -9.12
N LEU A 87 3.09 -2.28 -9.24
CA LEU A 87 3.19 -1.55 -10.49
C LEU A 87 3.93 -2.32 -11.58
N THR A 88 5.04 -2.97 -11.22
CA THR A 88 5.94 -3.61 -12.19
C THR A 88 5.89 -5.13 -12.11
N VAL A 89 5.79 -5.70 -10.90
CA VAL A 89 5.80 -7.15 -10.69
C VAL A 89 4.43 -7.76 -11.00
N LEU A 90 3.35 -7.12 -10.54
CA LEU A 90 1.98 -7.50 -10.89
C LEU A 90 1.47 -6.74 -12.12
N GLN A 91 2.31 -5.90 -12.70
CA GLN A 91 2.06 -5.12 -13.91
C GLN A 91 0.89 -4.12 -13.79
N TYR A 92 0.47 -3.73 -12.57
CA TYR A 92 -0.66 -2.81 -12.39
C TYR A 92 -0.52 -1.51 -13.19
N ALA A 93 0.71 -1.06 -13.47
CA ALA A 93 0.97 0.10 -14.31
C ALA A 93 0.23 0.04 -15.66
N ASN A 94 0.01 -1.15 -16.23
CA ASN A 94 -0.72 -1.34 -17.48
C ASN A 94 -2.25 -1.21 -17.35
N ALA A 95 -2.78 -1.30 -16.13
CA ALA A 95 -4.20 -1.09 -15.80
C ALA A 95 -4.46 0.21 -15.01
N ARG A 96 -3.51 1.14 -15.01
CA ARG A 96 -3.70 2.47 -14.42
C ARG A 96 -4.88 3.18 -15.07
N GLN A 97 -5.64 3.85 -14.22
CA GLN A 97 -6.72 4.74 -14.62
C GLN A 97 -6.69 5.99 -13.75
N GLU A 98 -7.13 7.10 -14.33
CA GLU A 98 -7.33 8.34 -13.58
C GLU A 98 -8.40 8.15 -12.50
N ASP A 99 -8.23 8.89 -11.40
CA ASP A 99 -9.27 9.00 -10.39
C ASP A 99 -10.50 9.67 -11.03
N ALA A 100 -11.67 9.05 -10.88
CA ALA A 100 -12.89 9.53 -11.53
C ALA A 100 -14.14 9.08 -10.76
N GLY A 101 -15.03 10.02 -10.48
CA GLY A 101 -16.31 9.73 -9.81
C GLY A 101 -16.12 9.00 -8.49
N ASN A 102 -16.47 7.71 -8.48
CA ASN A 102 -16.37 6.82 -7.33
C ASN A 102 -15.06 6.02 -7.28
N ILE A 103 -14.02 6.42 -8.00
CA ILE A 103 -12.75 5.69 -8.05
C ILE A 103 -11.62 6.57 -7.55
N ARG A 104 -10.89 6.05 -6.56
CA ARG A 104 -9.65 6.64 -6.02
C ARG A 104 -8.55 5.60 -6.02
N THR A 105 -7.34 5.99 -6.39
CA THR A 105 -6.16 5.12 -6.23
C THR A 105 -5.04 5.81 -5.47
N TRP A 106 -4.38 5.06 -4.59
CA TRP A 106 -3.07 5.41 -4.05
C TRP A 106 -2.01 4.42 -4.52
N GLU A 107 -0.83 4.93 -4.82
CA GLU A 107 0.37 4.16 -5.12
C GLU A 107 1.44 4.55 -4.10
N VAL A 108 1.90 3.61 -3.29
CA VAL A 108 2.75 3.92 -2.12
C VAL A 108 4.22 3.67 -2.44
N ALA A 109 5.00 4.75 -2.46
CA ALA A 109 6.44 4.70 -2.72
C ALA A 109 7.17 4.02 -1.57
N GLY A 110 8.16 3.19 -1.88
CA GLY A 110 8.91 2.43 -0.89
C GLY A 110 8.15 1.28 -0.23
N ALA A 111 6.88 1.04 -0.57
CA ALA A 111 6.11 -0.09 -0.06
C ALA A 111 6.25 -1.33 -0.98
N ALA A 112 6.19 -2.52 -0.38
CA ALA A 112 6.16 -3.78 -1.10
C ALA A 112 4.82 -4.52 -1.01
N HIS A 113 4.53 -5.41 -1.96
CA HIS A 113 3.26 -6.17 -2.01
C HIS A 113 2.97 -6.91 -0.69
N ALA A 114 4.03 -7.44 -0.08
CA ALA A 114 4.05 -7.89 1.30
C ALA A 114 5.34 -7.41 1.96
N ASP A 115 5.29 -7.12 3.26
CA ASP A 115 6.43 -6.56 4.00
C ASP A 115 6.66 -7.31 5.32
N THR A 116 7.67 -6.87 6.08
CA THR A 116 7.96 -7.43 7.40
C THR A 116 6.73 -7.42 8.32
N TYR A 117 5.88 -6.39 8.27
CA TYR A 117 4.70 -6.30 9.13
C TYR A 117 3.70 -7.42 8.83
N SER A 118 3.37 -7.62 7.55
CA SER A 118 2.45 -8.67 7.09
C SER A 118 2.86 -10.08 7.53
N ILE A 119 4.17 -10.33 7.66
CA ILE A 119 4.73 -11.61 8.08
C ILE A 119 4.78 -11.71 9.61
N THR A 120 5.22 -10.65 10.30
CA THR A 120 5.61 -10.71 11.71
C THR A 120 4.44 -10.47 12.66
N TYR A 121 3.56 -9.51 12.35
CA TYR A 121 2.45 -9.12 13.22
C TYR A 121 1.48 -10.28 13.53
N PRO A 122 0.99 -11.07 12.55
CA PRO A 122 0.09 -12.20 12.83
C PRO A 122 0.73 -13.30 13.69
N ARG A 123 2.06 -13.29 13.80
CA ARG A 123 2.85 -14.26 14.56
C ARG A 123 3.33 -13.70 15.91
N GLY A 124 3.01 -12.43 16.22
CA GLY A 124 3.46 -11.74 17.43
C GLY A 124 4.98 -11.48 17.45
N PHE A 125 5.63 -11.44 16.29
CA PHE A 125 7.05 -11.12 16.16
C PHE A 125 7.26 -9.62 15.93
N PRO A 126 8.39 -9.06 16.38
CA PRO A 126 8.76 -7.69 16.05
C PRO A 126 9.05 -7.55 14.55
N ARG A 127 8.80 -6.34 14.04
CA ARG A 127 9.13 -5.96 12.67
C ARG A 127 10.66 -6.00 12.46
N GLN A 128 11.15 -6.90 11.60
CA GLN A 128 12.58 -7.09 11.34
C GLN A 128 12.81 -7.54 9.88
N ALA A 129 13.52 -6.72 9.10
CA ALA A 129 13.82 -6.98 7.68
C ALA A 129 14.58 -8.31 7.44
N ALA A 130 15.39 -8.75 8.40
CA ALA A 130 16.13 -10.00 8.32
C ALA A 130 15.26 -11.27 8.38
N ILE A 131 13.96 -11.16 8.69
CA ILE A 131 13.05 -12.31 8.72
C ILE A 131 12.90 -12.99 7.35
N GLY A 132 13.21 -12.28 6.26
CA GLY A 132 13.25 -12.83 4.91
C GLY A 132 14.14 -14.07 4.78
N ALA A 133 15.24 -14.14 5.54
CA ALA A 133 16.12 -15.32 5.54
C ALA A 133 15.39 -16.60 5.99
N ALA A 134 14.44 -16.49 6.92
CA ALA A 134 13.62 -17.63 7.36
C ALA A 134 12.62 -18.09 6.28
N LEU A 135 12.33 -17.24 5.30
CA LEU A 135 11.48 -17.52 4.13
C LEU A 135 12.31 -17.98 2.93
N GLY A 136 13.64 -18.03 3.04
CA GLY A 136 14.54 -18.37 1.94
C GLY A 136 14.81 -17.21 0.99
N CYS A 137 14.52 -15.97 1.39
CA CYS A 137 14.85 -14.79 0.61
C CYS A 137 16.28 -14.33 0.86
N ASP A 138 16.91 -13.84 -0.20
CA ASP A 138 18.20 -13.19 -0.14
C ASP A 138 18.06 -11.75 0.38
N GLY A 139 19.01 -11.30 1.19
CA GLY A 139 19.04 -9.93 1.72
C GLY A 139 17.95 -9.61 2.75
N LEU A 140 17.68 -8.32 2.90
CA LEU A 140 16.68 -7.78 3.82
C LEU A 140 15.40 -7.48 3.03
N ILE A 141 14.27 -8.04 3.48
CA ILE A 141 12.97 -7.72 2.87
C ILE A 141 12.49 -6.32 3.28
N ASN A 142 11.53 -5.77 2.55
CA ASN A 142 10.99 -4.43 2.78
C ASN A 142 10.40 -4.28 4.20
N ASP A 143 10.77 -3.19 4.88
CA ASP A 143 10.46 -2.94 6.30
C ASP A 143 9.33 -1.91 6.55
N GLY A 144 8.31 -1.91 5.69
CA GLY A 144 7.22 -0.92 5.69
C GLY A 144 7.38 0.09 4.54
N PRO A 145 6.43 1.02 4.33
CA PRO A 145 5.47 1.59 5.28
C PRO A 145 3.99 1.19 5.01
N GLN A 146 3.75 0.03 4.39
CA GLN A 146 2.43 -0.32 3.87
C GLN A 146 1.36 -0.40 4.96
N HIS A 147 1.69 -0.89 6.15
CA HIS A 147 0.71 -1.04 7.21
C HIS A 147 0.03 0.30 7.56
N GLU A 148 0.83 1.31 7.83
CA GLU A 148 0.38 2.61 8.33
C GLU A 148 -0.40 3.38 7.23
N THR A 149 0.06 3.30 5.99
CA THR A 149 -0.62 3.92 4.85
C THR A 149 -1.91 3.18 4.45
N LEU A 150 -1.97 1.86 4.59
CA LEU A 150 -3.20 1.08 4.39
C LEU A 150 -4.23 1.35 5.49
N GLN A 151 -3.81 1.59 6.73
CA GLN A 151 -4.70 2.00 7.82
C GLN A 151 -5.37 3.34 7.51
N ALA A 152 -4.60 4.32 7.02
CA ALA A 152 -5.15 5.60 6.56
C ALA A 152 -6.10 5.40 5.36
N ALA A 153 -5.72 4.60 4.36
CA ALA A 153 -6.57 4.31 3.20
C ALA A 153 -7.90 3.65 3.61
N LEU A 154 -7.86 2.67 4.53
CA LEU A 154 -9.05 2.02 5.06
C LEU A 154 -9.94 3.00 5.84
N HIS A 155 -9.36 3.89 6.65
CA HIS A 155 -10.10 4.92 7.36
C HIS A 155 -10.86 5.83 6.39
N HIS A 156 -10.18 6.35 5.36
CA HIS A 156 -10.83 7.17 4.35
C HIS A 156 -11.86 6.41 3.53
N PHE A 157 -11.58 5.16 3.17
CA PHE A 157 -12.51 4.31 2.44
C PHE A 157 -13.81 4.09 3.22
N VAL A 158 -13.72 3.79 4.52
CA VAL A 158 -14.90 3.61 5.38
C VAL A 158 -15.71 4.91 5.47
N ASN A 159 -15.05 6.06 5.67
CA ASN A 159 -15.74 7.35 5.69
C ASN A 159 -16.37 7.69 4.33
N TRP A 160 -15.73 7.29 3.22
CA TRP A 160 -16.28 7.49 1.89
C TRP A 160 -17.58 6.70 1.69
N VAL A 161 -17.59 5.44 2.13
CA VAL A 161 -18.78 4.57 2.06
C VAL A 161 -19.90 5.08 2.98
N GLN A 162 -19.57 5.50 4.20
CA GLN A 162 -20.59 5.87 5.19
C GLN A 162 -21.12 7.30 5.03
N GLU A 163 -20.24 8.23 4.65
CA GLU A 163 -20.51 9.67 4.71
C GLU A 163 -20.36 10.37 3.35
N GLY A 164 -19.89 9.65 2.31
CA GLY A 164 -19.64 10.25 1.00
C GLY A 164 -18.40 11.16 0.96
N VAL A 165 -17.55 11.11 1.99
CA VAL A 165 -16.32 11.91 2.06
C VAL A 165 -15.25 11.27 1.18
N VAL A 166 -14.99 11.88 0.04
CA VAL A 166 -14.02 11.36 -0.94
C VAL A 166 -12.61 11.38 -0.33
N PRO A 167 -11.84 10.27 -0.39
CA PRO A 167 -10.47 10.23 0.09
C PRO A 167 -9.57 11.24 -0.65
N PRO A 168 -8.50 11.73 0.00
CA PRO A 168 -7.58 12.65 -0.64
C PRO A 168 -6.93 11.99 -1.87
N ALA A 169 -6.66 12.82 -2.89
CA ALA A 169 -5.88 12.38 -4.04
C ALA A 169 -4.41 12.18 -3.64
N ALA A 170 -3.71 11.28 -4.33
CA ALA A 170 -2.28 11.11 -4.20
C ALA A 170 -1.60 11.26 -5.56
N PRO A 171 -0.37 11.80 -5.62
CA PRO A 171 0.46 11.66 -6.80
C PRO A 171 0.64 10.19 -7.18
N ARG A 172 0.84 9.92 -8.47
CA ARG A 172 1.24 8.58 -8.93
C ARG A 172 2.75 8.40 -8.78
N ILE A 173 3.20 7.16 -8.63
CA ILE A 173 4.62 6.84 -8.75
C ILE A 173 5.02 7.07 -10.21
N GLU A 174 6.09 7.83 -10.43
CA GLU A 174 6.57 8.12 -11.78
C GLU A 174 7.09 6.84 -12.45
N THR A 175 6.66 6.63 -13.69
CA THR A 175 7.13 5.52 -14.53
C THR A 175 7.57 6.04 -15.90
N THR A 176 8.46 5.29 -16.56
CA THR A 176 8.85 5.58 -17.95
C THR A 176 7.64 5.62 -18.88
N MET A 177 7.64 6.54 -19.83
CA MET A 177 6.53 6.77 -20.77
C MET A 177 6.60 5.89 -22.03
N GLU A 178 7.74 5.24 -22.28
CA GLU A 178 7.97 4.39 -23.46
C GLU A 178 8.43 2.99 -23.04
N GLY A 179 7.88 1.97 -23.69
CA GLY A 179 8.20 0.57 -23.42
C GLY A 179 7.48 0.01 -22.18
N GLU A 180 8.03 -1.05 -21.60
CA GLU A 180 7.54 -1.61 -20.34
C GLU A 180 7.72 -0.57 -19.22
N PRO A 181 6.71 -0.34 -18.37
CA PRO A 181 6.80 0.62 -17.27
C PRO A 181 7.96 0.29 -16.31
N VAL A 182 8.90 1.21 -16.18
CA VAL A 182 9.97 1.16 -15.19
C VAL A 182 9.81 2.35 -14.25
N ILE A 183 9.96 2.11 -12.95
CA ILE A 183 9.83 3.14 -11.92
C ILE A 183 10.99 4.14 -12.01
N VAL A 184 10.67 5.43 -12.02
CA VAL A 184 11.67 6.51 -11.96
C VAL A 184 12.10 6.69 -10.51
N ARG A 185 13.42 6.72 -10.28
CA ARG A 185 14.02 6.75 -8.94
C ARG A 185 14.89 7.99 -8.76
N ASP A 186 14.99 8.45 -7.52
CA ASP A 186 15.91 9.51 -7.11
C ASP A 186 17.36 9.00 -6.94
N GLU A 187 18.25 9.88 -6.47
CA GLU A 187 19.67 9.57 -6.28
C GLU A 187 19.93 8.48 -5.23
N MET A 188 19.00 8.25 -4.30
CA MET A 188 19.07 7.18 -3.30
C MET A 188 18.41 5.88 -3.78
N GLY A 189 17.81 5.87 -4.97
CA GLY A 189 17.08 4.74 -5.51
C GLY A 189 15.62 4.64 -5.03
N ILE A 190 15.11 5.67 -4.35
CA ILE A 190 13.72 5.70 -3.87
C ILE A 190 12.81 6.18 -5.01
N ALA A 191 11.63 5.57 -5.17
CA ALA A 191 10.68 5.92 -6.21
C ALA A 191 10.20 7.38 -6.12
N ILE A 192 10.16 8.10 -7.24
CA ILE A 192 9.66 9.47 -7.31
C ILE A 192 8.14 9.47 -7.41
N GLY A 193 7.48 10.41 -6.72
CA GLY A 193 6.02 10.52 -6.67
C GLY A 193 5.40 9.54 -5.67
N GLY A 194 4.13 9.21 -5.89
CA GLY A 194 3.35 8.34 -4.99
C GLY A 194 2.96 9.00 -3.66
N VAL A 195 2.32 8.20 -2.81
CA VAL A 195 2.20 8.44 -1.38
C VAL A 195 3.58 8.21 -0.76
N ARG A 196 4.15 9.27 -0.16
CA ARG A 196 5.45 9.22 0.52
C ARG A 196 5.25 9.39 2.02
N THR A 197 6.01 8.62 2.78
CA THR A 197 5.90 8.48 4.24
C THR A 197 7.17 8.96 4.92
N PRO A 198 7.17 9.18 6.24
CA PRO A 198 8.36 9.60 6.98
C PRO A 198 9.63 8.76 6.72
N PRO A 199 9.63 7.41 6.71
CA PRO A 199 10.84 6.64 6.40
C PRO A 199 11.26 6.70 4.92
N VAL A 200 10.44 7.29 4.04
CA VAL A 200 10.73 7.52 2.62
C VAL A 200 11.28 8.93 2.38
N ASP A 201 10.75 9.94 3.09
CA ASP A 201 11.17 11.35 2.96
C ASP A 201 12.28 11.77 3.93
N ALA A 202 12.39 11.10 5.08
CA ALA A 202 13.49 11.21 6.04
C ALA A 202 14.10 9.82 6.29
N PRO A 203 14.77 9.20 5.29
CA PRO A 203 15.20 7.82 5.36
C PRO A 203 16.37 7.60 6.34
N LEU A 204 16.26 6.56 7.17
CA LEU A 204 17.38 5.90 7.86
C LEU A 204 17.86 4.63 7.14
N ARG A 205 17.04 4.19 6.18
CA ARG A 205 17.21 3.00 5.35
C ARG A 205 16.51 3.28 4.03
N ILE A 206 17.00 2.69 2.95
CA ILE A 206 16.37 2.79 1.64
C ILE A 206 15.33 1.67 1.54
N LEU A 207 14.09 2.05 1.26
CA LEU A 207 12.96 1.13 1.09
C LEU A 207 12.55 1.16 -0.38
N ILE A 208 12.51 0.00 -1.03
CA ILE A 208 12.03 -0.15 -2.40
C ILE A 208 11.12 -1.37 -2.54
N GLY A 209 10.23 -1.32 -3.52
CA GLY A 209 9.32 -2.42 -3.86
C GLY A 209 9.89 -3.41 -4.86
N ASP A 210 11.06 -3.13 -5.45
CA ASP A 210 11.68 -4.04 -6.42
C ASP A 210 12.05 -5.39 -5.76
N PRO A 211 11.83 -6.51 -6.47
CA PRO A 211 12.09 -7.84 -5.94
C PRO A 211 13.59 -8.03 -5.63
N GLY A 212 13.91 -8.55 -4.44
CA GLY A 212 15.28 -8.92 -4.09
C GLY A 212 15.73 -10.26 -4.68
N SER A 213 14.77 -11.13 -5.01
CA SER A 213 15.02 -12.43 -5.64
C SER A 213 13.77 -12.92 -6.38
N SER A 214 13.93 -13.69 -7.44
CA SER A 214 12.84 -14.36 -8.16
C SER A 214 12.45 -15.71 -7.56
N GLU A 215 13.16 -16.17 -6.53
CA GLU A 215 12.91 -17.48 -5.92
C GLU A 215 11.69 -17.46 -4.99
N GLY A 216 10.85 -18.49 -5.08
CA GLY A 216 9.68 -18.64 -4.22
C GLY A 216 8.74 -17.42 -4.27
N PHE A 217 8.35 -16.90 -3.10
CA PHE A 217 7.55 -15.67 -2.97
C PHE A 217 8.40 -14.42 -2.74
N CYS A 218 9.73 -14.51 -2.85
CA CYS A 218 10.63 -13.40 -2.53
C CYS A 218 10.48 -12.19 -3.45
N PHE A 219 9.95 -12.43 -4.65
CA PHE A 219 9.66 -11.38 -5.61
C PHE A 219 8.53 -10.43 -5.17
N LEU A 220 7.81 -10.75 -4.09
CA LEU A 220 6.73 -9.91 -3.54
C LEU A 220 7.15 -9.06 -2.34
N PHE A 221 8.35 -9.30 -1.78
CA PHE A 221 8.72 -8.74 -0.48
C PHE A 221 9.50 -7.43 -0.54
N GLY A 222 9.77 -6.90 -1.73
CA GLY A 222 10.63 -5.73 -1.92
C GLY A 222 11.99 -5.87 -1.21
N GLN A 223 12.64 -4.74 -0.95
CA GLN A 223 13.96 -4.72 -0.31
C GLN A 223 14.13 -3.57 0.67
N THR A 224 15.00 -3.80 1.65
CA THR A 224 15.54 -2.77 2.54
C THR A 224 17.06 -2.72 2.37
N PHE A 225 17.63 -1.52 2.24
CA PHE A 225 19.09 -1.33 2.28
C PHE A 225 19.45 -0.41 3.45
N ASP A 226 20.40 -0.84 4.26
CA ASP A 226 20.92 -0.03 5.35
C ASP A 226 21.74 1.14 4.78
N ILE A 227 21.61 2.32 5.39
CA ILE A 227 22.49 3.46 5.15
C ILE A 227 23.58 3.42 6.23
N ASP A 228 24.84 3.53 5.83
CA ASP A 228 25.94 3.51 6.78
C ASP A 228 25.97 4.79 7.65
N LEU A 229 26.59 4.70 8.82
CA LEU A 229 26.59 5.79 9.80
C LEU A 229 27.29 7.06 9.28
N GLU A 230 28.33 6.96 8.46
CA GLU A 230 29.01 8.14 7.91
C GLU A 230 28.07 8.90 6.96
N THR A 231 27.36 8.17 6.11
CA THR A 231 26.31 8.74 5.25
C THR A 231 25.17 9.34 6.08
N LEU A 232 24.67 8.63 7.10
CA LEU A 232 23.61 9.14 7.99
C LEU A 232 24.03 10.41 8.71
N GLN A 233 25.27 10.50 9.22
CA GLN A 233 25.79 11.70 9.87
C GLN A 233 26.00 12.87 8.89
N GLY A 234 26.25 12.55 7.60
CA GLY A 234 26.26 13.54 6.53
C GLY A 234 24.87 14.09 6.20
N MET A 235 23.83 13.27 6.26
CA MET A 235 22.43 13.65 6.02
C MET A 235 21.81 14.36 7.23
N TYR A 236 22.05 13.82 8.43
CA TYR A 236 21.51 14.29 9.71
C TYR A 236 22.66 14.54 10.68
N PRO A 237 23.12 15.80 10.83
CA PRO A 237 24.26 16.11 11.70
C PRO A 237 24.06 15.83 13.20
N SER A 238 22.83 15.52 13.63
CA SER A 238 22.50 15.11 14.99
C SER A 238 21.18 14.32 15.02
N LEU A 239 20.92 13.62 16.12
CA LEU A 239 19.62 12.98 16.38
C LEU A 239 18.47 13.99 16.31
N ASN A 240 18.64 15.20 16.87
CA ASN A 240 17.61 16.24 16.82
C ASN A 240 17.31 16.69 15.38
N ALA A 241 18.34 16.80 14.52
CA ALA A 241 18.16 17.16 13.12
C ALA A 241 17.38 16.07 12.35
N TYR A 242 17.63 14.81 12.67
CA TYR A 242 16.84 13.69 12.13
C TYR A 242 15.38 13.75 12.60
N VAL A 243 15.15 13.93 13.91
CA VAL A 243 13.80 14.00 14.47
C VAL A 243 13.00 15.18 13.88
N GLU A 244 13.61 16.35 13.69
CA GLU A 244 12.94 17.49 13.05
C GLU A 244 12.53 17.19 11.60
N ALA A 245 13.39 16.51 10.83
CA ALA A 245 13.07 16.08 9.47
C ALA A 245 11.94 15.03 9.47
N LEU A 246 11.99 14.07 10.39
CA LEU A 246 11.00 13.03 10.57
C LEU A 246 9.63 13.58 10.97
N GLU A 247 9.57 14.50 11.93
CA GLU A 247 8.35 15.19 12.38
C GLU A 247 7.75 16.06 11.26
N THR A 248 8.60 16.71 10.47
CA THR A 248 8.15 17.48 9.29
C THR A 248 7.48 16.56 8.28
N ALA A 249 8.14 15.45 7.90
CA ALA A 249 7.58 14.47 6.98
C ALA A 249 6.28 13.84 7.51
N ALA A 250 6.23 13.54 8.81
CA ALA A 250 5.03 13.00 9.47
C ALA A 250 3.86 14.00 9.43
N GLY A 251 4.13 15.27 9.71
CA GLY A 251 3.14 16.35 9.60
C GLY A 251 2.60 16.49 8.19
N GLU A 252 3.46 16.40 7.17
CA GLU A 252 3.06 16.44 5.75
C GLU A 252 2.22 15.22 5.36
N SER A 253 2.62 14.00 5.75
CA SER A 253 1.83 12.78 5.49
C SER A 253 0.45 12.84 6.16
N VAL A 254 0.35 13.34 7.40
CA VAL A 254 -0.95 13.52 8.09
C VAL A 254 -1.79 14.59 7.41
N ALA A 255 -1.21 15.72 7.02
CA ALA A 255 -1.92 16.80 6.34
C ALA A 255 -2.47 16.37 4.97
N ASN A 256 -1.74 15.52 4.25
CA ASN A 256 -2.19 14.92 3.00
C ASN A 256 -3.16 13.74 3.20
N GLY A 257 -3.36 13.31 4.45
CA GLY A 257 -4.24 12.20 4.82
C GLY A 257 -3.65 10.82 4.58
N TRP A 258 -2.36 10.72 4.29
CA TRP A 258 -1.65 9.46 4.01
C TRP A 258 -1.24 8.70 5.27
N LEU A 259 -1.24 9.37 6.42
CA LEU A 259 -1.09 8.77 7.74
C LEU A 259 -2.22 9.25 8.66
N LEU A 260 -2.64 8.38 9.58
CA LEU A 260 -3.44 8.79 10.72
C LEU A 260 -2.54 9.50 11.75
N PRO A 261 -3.04 10.50 12.49
CA PRO A 261 -2.25 11.18 13.52
C PRO A 261 -1.62 10.22 14.53
N GLU A 262 -2.37 9.20 14.96
CA GLU A 262 -1.89 8.20 15.93
C GLU A 262 -0.77 7.32 15.34
N ASP A 263 -0.89 6.94 14.07
CA ASP A 263 0.15 6.16 13.38
C ASP A 263 1.42 7.00 13.18
N ALA A 264 1.28 8.31 12.94
CA ALA A 264 2.40 9.23 12.84
C ALA A 264 3.16 9.37 14.17
N GLU A 265 2.46 9.49 15.31
CA GLU A 265 3.09 9.52 16.63
C GLU A 265 3.89 8.24 16.92
N ILE A 266 3.30 7.07 16.64
CA ILE A 266 3.97 5.77 16.80
C ILE A 266 5.20 5.69 15.89
N MET A 267 5.06 6.09 14.63
CA MET A 267 6.15 6.04 13.66
C MET A 267 7.32 6.95 14.06
N ILE A 268 7.03 8.17 14.55
CA ILE A 268 8.07 9.08 15.06
C ILE A 268 8.84 8.41 16.20
N GLU A 269 8.14 7.78 17.14
CA GLU A 269 8.78 7.10 18.27
C GLU A 269 9.66 5.93 17.81
N GLU A 270 9.16 5.08 16.92
CA GLU A 270 9.86 3.89 16.45
C GLU A 270 11.10 4.23 15.62
N GLU A 271 10.98 5.21 14.73
CA GLU A 271 12.06 5.67 13.86
C GLU A 271 13.11 6.48 14.64
N THR A 272 12.70 7.27 15.65
CA THR A 272 13.66 7.90 16.59
C THR A 272 14.48 6.84 17.33
N ARG A 273 13.82 5.81 17.87
CA ARG A 273 14.51 4.67 18.50
C ARG A 273 15.42 3.92 17.52
N ARG A 274 15.11 3.95 16.21
CA ARG A 274 15.96 3.35 15.18
C ARG A 274 17.20 4.21 14.92
N ALA A 275 17.06 5.54 14.84
CA ALA A 275 18.18 6.47 14.70
C ALA A 275 19.19 6.35 15.84
N GLU A 276 18.72 6.28 17.09
CA GLU A 276 19.57 6.06 18.26
C GLU A 276 20.36 4.75 18.15
N ARG A 277 19.70 3.66 17.73
CA ARG A 277 20.37 2.36 17.52
C ARG A 277 21.36 2.37 16.35
N ALA A 278 21.13 3.22 15.34
CA ALA A 278 22.04 3.40 14.23
C ALA A 278 23.30 4.21 14.61
N GLY A 279 23.28 4.91 15.74
CA GLY A 279 24.41 5.68 16.26
C GLY A 279 24.36 7.18 15.96
N LEU A 280 23.18 7.72 15.62
CA LEU A 280 22.95 9.16 15.62
C LEU A 280 22.84 9.66 17.07
N GLU A 281 23.61 10.71 17.40
CA GLU A 281 23.68 11.35 18.73
C GLU A 281 23.14 12.79 18.70
#